data_AF-A0A180EZI9-F1
#
_entry.id   AF-A0A180EZI9-F1
#
_cell.length_a   1.000
_cell.length_b   1.000
_cell.length_c   1.000
_cell.angle_alpha   90.00
_cell.angle_beta   90.00
_cell.angle_gamma   90.00
#
_symmetry.space_group_name_H-M   'P 1'
#
loop_
_entity.id
_entity.type
_entity.pdbx_description
1 polymer ?
#
loop_
_entity_poly.entity_id
_entity_poly.type
_entity_poly.pdbx_seq_one_letter_code
_entity_poly.pdbx_strand_id
1 'polypeptide(L)'
;MLSPVNGEGAKLRKSLDAYRTLVTGMVQDEAKNHVIESDLSTDAPKRNKLSNPSWETALFENMPVAAAITLLTKLQSDIRYAESEVLSNLLSSVDIGDYRVNQITAQVIPESQIVMRGGQYKANIVLSAVDSTKRPTIFVNGTELPYENKGLFTVNTGATGTFPITGYIEMPNNDGSTMRHDFVSEYFVTEPSATVAPTLMNVLYAGIENPIRIAVPGIPSGNVSATMTNGNLTHNGDVWVARPTKVGTEAVVSVSARMSDGRMVEMAKNAFRVRALPDPMPYLEYKDTNGNTLKYRGGTPITKRDLLTADGILAAIDDDLLNVPFTVLRFEITTFDSFGNAIPEVTEGTKFSERQKNLLRNIARGKQLYITRVAVKGPDGVERQISPIQVIIR
;
A
#
# COMPACT_ATOMS: atom_id res chain seq x y z
N MET A 1 -70.86 30.38 -41.75
CA MET A 1 -70.65 30.05 -40.32
C MET A 1 -71.79 29.22 -39.73
N LEU A 2 -73.05 29.68 -39.76
CA LEU A 2 -74.18 29.01 -39.08
C LEU A 2 -75.24 28.40 -40.02
N SER A 3 -74.94 28.24 -41.32
CA SER A 3 -75.89 27.64 -42.26
C SER A 3 -76.15 26.17 -41.89
N PRO A 4 -77.42 25.75 -41.72
CA PRO A 4 -77.77 24.37 -41.38
C PRO A 4 -77.46 23.38 -42.52
N VAL A 5 -77.28 23.87 -43.76
CA VAL A 5 -77.01 23.03 -44.94
C VAL A 5 -75.50 22.76 -45.10
N ASN A 6 -74.66 23.79 -44.95
CA ASN A 6 -73.21 23.66 -45.23
C ASN A 6 -72.33 23.52 -43.96
N GLY A 7 -72.78 24.07 -42.82
CA GLY A 7 -72.17 23.81 -41.51
C GLY A 7 -70.70 24.22 -41.33
N GLU A 8 -70.20 25.23 -42.04
CA GLU A 8 -68.76 25.59 -42.05
C GLU A 8 -68.18 25.94 -40.66
N GLY A 9 -68.97 26.52 -39.74
CA GLY A 9 -68.50 26.82 -38.38
C GLY A 9 -68.19 25.56 -37.57
N ALA A 10 -69.03 24.53 -37.69
CA ALA A 10 -68.82 23.25 -37.03
C ALA A 10 -67.63 22.48 -37.62
N LYS A 11 -67.38 22.62 -38.94
CA LYS A 11 -66.17 22.07 -39.58
C LYS A 11 -64.91 22.74 -39.04
N LEU A 12 -64.90 24.08 -38.98
CA LEU A 12 -63.77 24.85 -38.44
C LEU A 12 -63.46 24.46 -36.99
N ARG A 13 -64.49 24.36 -36.14
CA ARG A 13 -64.33 23.94 -34.75
C ARG A 13 -63.67 22.55 -34.64
N LYS A 14 -64.17 21.57 -35.40
CA LYS A 14 -63.60 20.21 -35.41
C LYS A 14 -62.15 20.20 -35.90
N SER A 15 -61.82 21.00 -36.92
CA SER A 15 -60.44 21.12 -37.40
C SER A 15 -59.52 21.76 -36.36
N LEU A 16 -60.02 22.75 -35.61
CA LEU A 16 -59.28 23.39 -34.52
C LEU A 16 -59.06 22.42 -33.35
N ASP A 17 -60.07 21.64 -32.99
CA ASP A 17 -59.97 20.59 -31.96
C ASP A 17 -58.93 19.53 -32.34
N ALA A 18 -58.93 19.09 -33.61
CA ALA A 18 -57.95 18.15 -34.13
C ALA A 18 -56.53 18.74 -34.12
N TYR A 19 -56.36 19.99 -34.54
CA TYR A 19 -55.07 20.68 -34.53
C TYR A 19 -54.54 20.87 -33.11
N ARG A 20 -55.41 21.29 -32.17
CA ARG A 20 -55.07 21.39 -30.74
C ARG A 20 -54.57 20.06 -30.20
N THR A 21 -55.27 18.96 -30.48
CA THR A 21 -54.90 17.61 -30.03
C THR A 21 -53.56 17.15 -30.62
N LEU A 22 -53.30 17.49 -31.88
CA LEU A 22 -52.02 17.19 -32.54
C LEU A 22 -50.87 17.94 -31.87
N VAL A 23 -51.04 19.23 -31.65
CA VAL A 23 -50.02 20.12 -31.07
C VAL A 23 -49.71 19.76 -29.62
N THR A 24 -50.73 19.53 -28.79
CA THR A 24 -50.54 19.15 -27.37
C THR A 24 -49.87 17.77 -27.24
N GLY A 25 -50.04 16.88 -28.22
CA GLY A 25 -49.31 15.61 -28.28
C GLY A 25 -47.82 15.74 -28.63
N MET A 26 -47.38 16.87 -29.21
CA MET A 26 -45.99 17.10 -29.64
C MET A 26 -45.15 17.91 -28.63
N VAL A 27 -45.79 18.54 -27.65
CA VAL A 27 -45.13 19.37 -26.64
C VAL A 27 -45.15 18.63 -25.29
N GLN A 28 -43.99 18.44 -24.68
CA GLN A 28 -43.85 17.73 -23.39
C GLN A 28 -43.98 18.65 -22.18
N ASP A 29 -43.80 19.96 -22.36
CA ASP A 29 -43.89 20.96 -21.31
C ASP A 29 -45.35 21.27 -20.97
N GLU A 30 -45.76 20.93 -19.74
CA GLU A 30 -47.13 21.09 -19.25
C GLU A 30 -47.59 22.57 -19.20
N ALA A 31 -46.67 23.50 -18.93
CA ALA A 31 -47.00 24.93 -18.89
C ALA A 31 -47.29 25.47 -20.30
N LYS A 32 -46.48 25.06 -21.29
CA LYS A 32 -46.69 25.43 -22.69
C LYS A 32 -47.95 24.79 -23.28
N ASN A 33 -48.20 23.53 -22.92
CA ASN A 33 -49.44 22.85 -23.28
C ASN A 33 -50.68 23.58 -22.77
N HIS A 34 -50.65 24.05 -21.51
CA HIS A 34 -51.77 24.78 -20.94
C HIS A 34 -52.07 26.09 -21.69
N VAL A 35 -51.03 26.84 -22.08
CA VAL A 35 -51.18 28.08 -22.87
C VAL A 35 -51.82 27.76 -24.22
N ILE A 36 -51.31 26.76 -24.95
CA ILE A 36 -51.84 26.39 -26.26
C ILE A 36 -53.28 25.88 -26.17
N GLU A 37 -53.61 25.08 -25.14
CA GLU A 37 -54.97 24.62 -24.88
C GLU A 37 -55.95 25.76 -24.61
N SER A 38 -55.48 26.80 -23.91
CA SER A 38 -56.27 27.99 -23.60
C SER A 38 -56.48 28.90 -24.82
N ASP A 39 -55.42 29.13 -25.61
CA ASP A 39 -55.45 30.01 -26.77
C ASP A 39 -56.29 29.43 -27.93
N LEU A 40 -56.24 28.11 -28.11
CA LEU A 40 -57.01 27.38 -29.13
C LEU A 40 -58.30 26.77 -28.57
N SER A 41 -58.78 27.23 -27.40
CA SER A 41 -60.00 26.68 -26.79
C SER A 41 -61.23 26.96 -27.66
N THR A 42 -61.96 25.89 -27.94
CA THR A 42 -63.27 25.88 -28.61
C THR A 42 -64.43 25.86 -27.61
N ASP A 43 -64.18 26.17 -26.34
CA ASP A 43 -65.24 26.25 -25.35
C ASP A 43 -66.12 27.47 -25.61
N ALA A 44 -67.43 27.28 -25.55
CA ALA A 44 -68.35 28.38 -25.74
C ALA A 44 -68.24 29.37 -24.57
N PRO A 45 -68.06 30.68 -24.83
CA PRO A 45 -68.07 31.67 -23.77
C PRO A 45 -69.45 31.71 -23.11
N LYS A 46 -69.49 31.59 -21.77
CA LYS A 46 -70.73 31.54 -20.99
C LYS A 46 -71.48 32.89 -21.07
N ARG A 47 -72.37 33.04 -22.05
CA ARG A 47 -73.31 34.16 -22.16
C ARG A 47 -74.66 33.74 -21.55
N ASN A 48 -74.83 34.07 -20.25
CA ASN A 48 -76.04 33.86 -19.43
C ASN A 48 -76.40 32.39 -19.08
N LYS A 49 -76.99 32.20 -17.89
CA LYS A 49 -77.26 30.90 -17.24
C LYS A 49 -78.32 30.02 -17.94
N LEU A 50 -78.95 30.46 -19.04
CA LEU A 50 -80.13 29.80 -19.62
C LEU A 50 -79.93 29.21 -21.04
N SER A 51 -78.78 29.43 -21.68
CA SER A 51 -78.46 28.78 -22.96
C SER A 51 -76.95 28.61 -23.08
N ASN A 52 -76.49 27.41 -23.40
CA ASN A 52 -75.08 27.13 -23.67
C ASN A 52 -74.90 27.03 -25.20
N PRO A 53 -74.72 28.15 -25.91
CA PRO A 53 -74.59 28.14 -27.37
C PRO A 53 -73.36 27.35 -27.79
N SER A 54 -73.34 26.80 -29.01
CA SER A 54 -72.10 26.24 -29.57
C SER A 54 -71.08 27.36 -29.79
N TRP A 55 -69.79 27.03 -29.80
CA TRP A 55 -68.70 28.01 -29.99
C TRP A 55 -68.90 28.85 -31.25
N GLU A 56 -69.23 28.22 -32.37
CA GLU A 56 -69.47 28.95 -33.62
C GLU A 56 -70.70 29.85 -33.54
N THR A 57 -71.73 29.48 -32.76
CA THR A 57 -72.91 30.32 -32.55
C THR A 57 -72.56 31.53 -31.68
N ALA A 58 -71.84 31.31 -30.59
CA ALA A 58 -71.43 32.37 -29.67
C ALA A 58 -70.51 33.41 -30.34
N LEU A 59 -69.66 32.99 -31.28
CA LEU A 59 -68.70 33.85 -31.96
C LEU A 59 -69.22 34.47 -33.26
N PHE A 60 -70.20 33.87 -33.95
CA PHE A 60 -70.58 34.33 -35.30
C PHE A 60 -72.07 34.67 -35.47
N GLU A 61 -72.91 34.47 -34.45
CA GLU A 61 -74.33 34.87 -34.49
C GLU A 61 -74.48 36.40 -34.37
N ASN A 62 -75.27 37.00 -35.28
CA ASN A 62 -75.54 38.45 -35.32
C ASN A 62 -74.29 39.35 -35.28
N MET A 63 -73.15 38.84 -35.75
CA MET A 63 -71.88 39.56 -35.79
C MET A 63 -71.72 40.34 -37.11
N PRO A 64 -71.25 41.60 -37.05
CA PRO A 64 -70.83 42.33 -38.25
C PRO A 64 -69.71 41.58 -39.00
N VAL A 65 -69.74 41.64 -40.32
CA VAL A 65 -68.75 40.95 -41.18
C VAL A 65 -67.31 41.35 -40.83
N ALA A 66 -67.07 42.64 -40.58
CA ALA A 66 -65.76 43.13 -40.16
C ALA A 66 -65.28 42.48 -38.84
N ALA A 67 -66.17 42.32 -37.85
CA ALA A 67 -65.86 41.67 -36.59
C ALA A 67 -65.58 40.16 -36.77
N ALA A 68 -66.38 39.48 -37.61
CA ALA A 68 -66.17 38.08 -37.93
C ALA A 68 -64.80 37.83 -38.61
N ILE A 69 -64.39 38.71 -39.54
CA ILE A 69 -63.06 38.64 -40.17
C ILE A 69 -61.97 38.84 -39.12
N THR A 70 -62.09 39.84 -38.24
CA THR A 70 -61.07 40.08 -37.20
C THR A 70 -60.91 38.89 -36.25
N LEU A 71 -61.99 38.20 -35.88
CA LEU A 71 -61.93 36.98 -35.07
C LEU A 71 -61.23 35.83 -35.80
N LEU A 72 -61.49 35.65 -37.09
CA LEU A 72 -60.80 34.66 -37.91
C LEU A 72 -59.31 34.99 -38.08
N THR A 73 -58.95 36.26 -38.21
CA THR A 73 -57.55 36.71 -38.25
C THR A 73 -56.84 36.48 -36.91
N LYS A 74 -57.51 36.74 -35.78
CA LYS A 74 -56.98 36.40 -34.46
C LYS A 74 -56.73 34.90 -34.33
N LEU A 75 -57.68 34.07 -34.77
CA LEU A 75 -57.53 32.61 -34.76
C LEU A 75 -56.34 32.14 -35.61
N GLN A 76 -56.12 32.75 -36.79
CA GLN A 76 -54.93 32.47 -37.60
C GLN A 76 -53.64 32.81 -36.85
N SER A 77 -53.62 33.93 -36.12
CA SER A 77 -52.48 34.32 -35.29
C SER A 77 -52.20 33.30 -34.18
N ASP A 78 -53.24 32.83 -33.49
CA ASP A 78 -53.10 31.82 -32.43
C ASP A 78 -52.56 30.50 -32.97
N ILE A 79 -53.04 30.07 -34.16
CA ILE A 79 -52.53 28.86 -34.83
C ILE A 79 -51.05 29.00 -35.15
N ARG A 80 -50.62 30.16 -35.67
CA ARG A 80 -49.19 30.41 -35.97
C ARG A 80 -48.32 30.49 -34.72
N TYR A 81 -48.87 31.04 -33.64
CA TYR A 81 -48.19 31.07 -32.35
C TYR A 81 -47.99 29.65 -31.79
N ALA A 82 -49.05 28.83 -31.78
CA ALA A 82 -48.98 27.44 -31.35
C ALA A 82 -48.00 26.62 -32.21
N GLU A 83 -48.02 26.80 -33.55
CA GLU A 83 -47.07 26.18 -34.48
C GLU A 83 -45.62 26.54 -34.14
N SER A 84 -45.36 27.83 -33.90
CA SER A 84 -44.01 28.32 -33.58
C SER A 84 -43.49 27.71 -32.28
N GLU A 85 -44.37 27.54 -31.29
CA GLU A 85 -43.97 27.01 -29.99
C GLU A 85 -43.70 25.51 -30.01
N VAL A 86 -44.45 24.76 -30.82
CA VAL A 86 -44.12 23.36 -31.13
C VAL A 86 -42.78 23.25 -31.84
N LEU A 87 -42.55 24.06 -32.88
CA LEU A 87 -41.30 24.03 -33.64
C LEU A 87 -40.11 24.40 -32.76
N SER A 88 -40.24 25.41 -31.91
CA SER A 88 -39.21 25.77 -30.94
C SER A 88 -38.95 24.65 -29.94
N ASN A 89 -39.99 23.95 -29.48
CA ASN A 89 -39.83 22.82 -28.56
C ASN A 89 -39.13 21.63 -29.24
N LEU A 90 -39.53 21.29 -30.45
CA LEU A 90 -38.91 20.22 -31.25
C LEU A 90 -37.44 20.54 -31.54
N LEU A 91 -37.14 21.78 -31.94
CA LEU A 91 -35.76 22.23 -32.14
C LEU A 91 -34.94 22.13 -30.85
N SER A 92 -35.47 22.63 -29.74
CA SER A 92 -34.79 22.55 -28.44
C SER A 92 -34.56 21.11 -27.98
N SER A 93 -35.45 20.19 -28.35
CA SER A 93 -35.34 18.76 -28.04
C SER A 93 -34.26 18.06 -28.85
N VAL A 94 -34.01 18.50 -30.09
CA VAL A 94 -32.89 18.04 -30.91
C VAL A 94 -31.56 18.57 -30.35
N ASP A 95 -31.52 19.83 -29.91
CA ASP A 95 -30.34 20.44 -29.26
C ASP A 95 -30.05 19.90 -27.83
N ILE A 96 -30.92 19.05 -27.26
CA ILE A 96 -30.59 18.25 -26.05
C ILE A 96 -29.53 17.19 -26.36
N GLY A 97 -29.27 16.90 -27.64
CA GLY A 97 -28.18 16.03 -28.08
C GLY A 97 -26.77 16.62 -27.94
N ASP A 98 -26.62 17.95 -27.84
CA ASP A 98 -25.33 18.64 -27.71
C ASP A 98 -24.62 18.36 -26.39
N TYR A 99 -23.29 18.32 -26.41
CA TYR A 99 -22.44 18.13 -25.24
C TYR A 99 -22.76 19.21 -24.20
N ARG A 100 -23.52 18.85 -23.16
CA ARG A 100 -23.88 19.79 -22.10
C ARG A 100 -22.92 19.59 -20.96
N VAL A 101 -22.07 20.58 -20.73
CA VAL A 101 -21.33 20.69 -19.47
C VAL A 101 -22.36 20.88 -18.36
N ASN A 102 -22.66 19.81 -17.63
CA ASN A 102 -23.65 19.83 -16.55
C ASN A 102 -23.01 19.65 -15.18
N GLN A 103 -21.76 19.16 -15.12
CA GLN A 103 -21.00 19.02 -13.90
C GLN A 103 -19.61 19.63 -14.08
N ILE A 104 -19.30 20.64 -13.26
CA ILE A 104 -17.97 21.24 -13.18
C ILE A 104 -17.41 20.89 -11.80
N THR A 105 -16.27 20.22 -11.79
CA THR A 105 -15.61 19.79 -10.55
C THR A 105 -14.14 20.19 -10.59
N ALA A 106 -13.59 20.64 -9.46
CA ALA A 106 -12.15 20.83 -9.33
C ALA A 106 -11.52 19.49 -8.92
N GLN A 107 -10.45 19.09 -9.61
CA GLN A 107 -9.73 17.85 -9.35
C GLN A 107 -8.26 18.16 -9.10
N VAL A 108 -7.67 17.42 -8.15
CA VAL A 108 -6.24 17.50 -7.83
C VAL A 108 -5.58 16.24 -8.37
N ILE A 109 -4.62 16.41 -9.27
CA ILE A 109 -3.84 15.33 -9.90
C ILE A 109 -2.43 15.38 -9.31
N PRO A 110 -2.14 14.61 -8.24
CA PRO A 110 -0.80 14.54 -7.66
C PRO A 110 0.16 13.75 -8.55
N GLU A 111 1.43 14.14 -8.55
CA GLU A 111 2.51 13.33 -9.13
C GLU A 111 2.74 12.05 -8.29
N SER A 112 2.65 12.16 -6.96
CA SER A 112 2.59 11.02 -6.04
C SER A 112 1.67 11.33 -4.87
N GLN A 113 0.80 10.39 -4.51
CA GLN A 113 -0.06 10.50 -3.33
C GLN A 113 0.71 10.25 -2.01
N ILE A 114 1.88 9.61 -2.08
CA ILE A 114 2.72 9.28 -0.93
C ILE A 114 4.02 10.09 -1.02
N VAL A 115 4.30 10.88 0.02
CA VAL A 115 5.53 11.66 0.13
C VAL A 115 6.24 11.38 1.45
N MET A 116 7.57 11.35 1.40
CA MET A 116 8.40 11.24 2.60
C MET A 116 8.47 12.59 3.32
N ARG A 117 8.63 12.56 4.65
CA ARG A 117 8.81 13.77 5.47
C ARG A 117 10.04 14.55 4.98
N GLY A 118 9.84 15.82 4.61
CA GLY A 118 10.87 16.69 4.04
C GLY A 118 10.96 16.68 2.51
N GLY A 119 10.22 15.79 1.83
CA GLY A 119 10.02 15.83 0.39
C GLY A 119 8.99 16.89 -0.03
N GLN A 120 9.02 17.28 -1.31
CA GLN A 120 8.05 18.21 -1.90
C GLN A 120 6.82 17.44 -2.42
N TYR A 121 5.63 17.88 -2.04
CA TYR A 121 4.39 17.42 -2.66
C TYR A 121 4.08 18.29 -3.89
N LYS A 122 3.87 17.64 -5.04
CA LYS A 122 3.55 18.29 -6.32
C LYS A 122 2.23 17.75 -6.85
N ALA A 123 1.33 18.66 -7.21
CA ALA A 123 0.05 18.32 -7.80
C ALA A 123 -0.43 19.40 -8.77
N ASN A 124 -1.05 18.98 -9.85
CA ASN A 124 -1.75 19.86 -10.78
C ASN A 124 -3.22 19.98 -10.35
N ILE A 125 -3.73 21.20 -10.26
CA ILE A 125 -5.14 21.46 -9.93
C ILE A 125 -5.85 21.84 -11.23
N VAL A 126 -6.85 21.06 -11.63
CA VAL A 126 -7.57 21.23 -12.89
C VAL A 126 -9.07 21.32 -12.66
N LEU A 127 -9.75 22.02 -13.56
CA LEU A 127 -11.21 22.03 -13.62
C LEU A 127 -11.67 21.01 -14.66
N SER A 128 -12.47 20.05 -14.22
CA SER A 128 -13.05 19.00 -15.05
C SER A 128 -14.51 19.34 -15.31
N ALA A 129 -14.83 19.63 -16.57
CA ALA A 129 -16.18 19.82 -17.08
C ALA A 129 -16.64 18.49 -17.70
N VAL A 130 -17.65 17.86 -17.11
CA VAL A 130 -18.15 16.54 -17.52
C VAL A 130 -19.62 16.64 -17.88
N ASP A 131 -20.03 15.93 -18.93
CA ASP A 131 -21.42 15.67 -19.25
C ASP A 131 -21.86 14.34 -18.60
N SER A 132 -22.67 14.43 -17.55
CA SER A 132 -23.18 13.25 -16.85
C SER A 132 -24.29 12.50 -17.58
N THR A 133 -24.80 13.00 -18.71
CA THR A 133 -25.83 12.32 -19.52
C THR A 133 -25.24 11.44 -20.61
N LYS A 134 -24.13 11.86 -21.22
CA LYS A 134 -23.41 11.07 -22.22
C LYS A 134 -22.46 10.08 -21.53
N ARG A 135 -22.22 8.95 -22.19
CA ARG A 135 -21.35 7.87 -21.71
C ARG A 135 -20.38 7.50 -22.81
N PRO A 136 -19.10 7.89 -22.71
CA PRO A 136 -18.10 7.55 -23.72
C PRO A 136 -17.75 6.07 -23.68
N THR A 137 -17.24 5.56 -24.81
CA THR A 137 -16.51 4.29 -24.85
C THR A 137 -15.06 4.55 -24.45
N ILE A 138 -14.55 3.82 -23.47
CA ILE A 138 -13.21 4.05 -22.92
C ILE A 138 -12.38 2.79 -23.12
N PHE A 139 -11.25 2.93 -23.78
CA PHE A 139 -10.28 1.86 -23.97
C PHE A 139 -9.07 2.12 -23.08
N VAL A 140 -8.72 1.14 -22.25
CA VAL A 140 -7.51 1.18 -21.39
C VAL A 140 -6.67 -0.04 -21.69
N ASN A 141 -5.39 0.16 -22.00
CA ASN A 141 -4.40 -0.86 -22.32
C ASN A 141 -4.89 -1.87 -23.38
N GLY A 142 -5.65 -1.38 -24.37
CA GLY A 142 -6.19 -2.19 -25.47
C GLY A 142 -7.48 -2.95 -25.18
N THR A 143 -8.06 -2.81 -23.99
CA THR A 143 -9.36 -3.43 -23.62
C THR A 143 -10.42 -2.36 -23.36
N GLU A 144 -11.63 -2.59 -23.84
CA GLU A 144 -12.78 -1.72 -23.55
C GLU A 144 -13.22 -1.88 -22.10
N LEU A 145 -13.43 -0.76 -21.41
CA LEU A 145 -13.96 -0.76 -20.05
C LEU A 145 -15.46 -1.10 -20.05
N PRO A 146 -15.91 -2.01 -19.17
CA PRO A 146 -17.34 -2.30 -19.02
C PRO A 146 -18.16 -1.05 -18.73
N TYR A 147 -19.30 -0.92 -19.41
CA TYR A 147 -20.21 0.21 -19.27
C TYR A 147 -20.69 0.44 -17.82
N GLU A 148 -20.84 -0.65 -17.06
CA GLU A 148 -21.28 -0.63 -15.65
C GLU A 148 -20.34 0.13 -14.71
N ASN A 149 -19.04 0.20 -15.06
CA ASN A 149 -18.02 0.84 -14.23
C ASN A 149 -18.08 2.37 -14.30
N LYS A 150 -18.90 2.96 -15.18
CA LYS A 150 -19.05 4.43 -15.32
C LYS A 150 -17.71 5.17 -15.46
N GLY A 151 -16.76 4.59 -16.20
CA GLY A 151 -15.42 5.15 -16.40
C GLY A 151 -14.42 4.87 -15.27
N LEU A 152 -14.75 4.01 -14.32
CA LEU A 152 -13.82 3.54 -13.29
C LEU A 152 -12.96 2.39 -13.82
N PHE A 153 -11.64 2.61 -13.89
CA PHE A 153 -10.66 1.56 -14.14
C PHE A 153 -10.19 0.94 -12.84
N THR A 154 -10.28 -0.39 -12.73
CA THR A 154 -9.76 -1.17 -11.59
C THR A 154 -8.87 -2.30 -12.11
N VAL A 155 -7.73 -2.51 -11.45
CA VAL A 155 -6.78 -3.57 -11.78
C VAL A 155 -6.19 -4.16 -10.51
N ASN A 156 -6.02 -5.49 -10.50
CA ASN A 156 -5.33 -6.17 -9.39
C ASN A 156 -3.82 -6.08 -9.59
N THR A 157 -3.11 -5.65 -8.55
CA THR A 157 -1.67 -5.39 -8.60
C THR A 157 -0.89 -6.54 -7.98
N GLY A 158 -0.45 -7.50 -8.81
CA GLY A 158 0.23 -8.72 -8.35
C GLY A 158 1.75 -8.63 -8.21
N ALA A 159 2.39 -7.67 -8.89
CA ALA A 159 3.83 -7.49 -8.88
C ALA A 159 4.20 -6.03 -8.61
N THR A 160 5.40 -5.82 -8.08
CA THR A 160 5.92 -4.49 -7.79
C THR A 160 6.58 -3.88 -9.01
N GLY A 161 6.46 -2.55 -9.13
CA GLY A 161 6.96 -1.83 -10.30
C GLY A 161 6.12 -0.62 -10.68
N THR A 162 6.49 -0.02 -11.81
CA THR A 162 5.74 1.07 -12.46
C THR A 162 4.97 0.48 -13.62
N PHE A 163 3.67 0.75 -13.67
CA PHE A 163 2.78 0.20 -14.67
C PHE A 163 2.13 1.33 -15.47
N PRO A 164 2.26 1.33 -16.80
CA PRO A 164 1.64 2.34 -17.63
C PRO A 164 0.13 2.12 -17.74
N ILE A 165 -0.60 3.23 -17.79
CA ILE A 165 -2.01 3.32 -18.16
C ILE A 165 -2.07 4.14 -19.44
N THR A 166 -2.26 3.45 -20.56
CA THR A 166 -2.39 4.09 -21.88
C THR A 166 -3.75 3.76 -22.45
N GLY A 167 -4.36 4.69 -23.15
CA GLY A 167 -5.69 4.46 -23.67
C GLY A 167 -6.27 5.66 -24.37
N TYR A 168 -7.55 5.56 -24.67
CA TYR A 168 -8.28 6.65 -25.30
C TYR A 168 -9.76 6.61 -24.93
N ILE A 169 -10.38 7.78 -25.01
CA ILE A 169 -11.81 7.99 -24.83
C ILE A 169 -12.39 8.30 -26.20
N GLU A 170 -13.38 7.53 -26.62
CA GLU A 170 -14.15 7.76 -27.85
C GLU A 170 -15.55 8.25 -27.51
N MET A 171 -15.99 9.28 -28.23
CA MET A 171 -17.32 9.85 -28.09
C MET A 171 -17.94 10.04 -29.48
N PRO A 172 -19.18 9.57 -29.72
CA PRO A 172 -19.89 9.94 -30.93
C PRO A 172 -20.27 11.43 -30.86
N ASN A 173 -19.87 12.18 -31.88
CA ASN A 173 -20.33 13.53 -32.15
C ASN A 173 -21.74 13.49 -32.75
N ASN A 174 -22.42 14.64 -32.72
CA ASN A 174 -23.78 14.79 -33.22
C ASN A 174 -23.88 14.77 -34.77
N ASP A 175 -22.76 14.95 -35.45
CA ASP A 175 -22.64 14.83 -36.91
C ASP A 175 -22.42 13.37 -37.38
N GLY A 176 -22.39 12.41 -36.44
CA GLY A 176 -22.12 11.00 -36.71
C GLY A 176 -20.64 10.63 -36.81
N SER A 177 -19.72 11.61 -36.66
CA SER A 177 -18.29 11.34 -36.52
C SER A 177 -17.95 10.91 -35.08
N THR A 178 -16.78 10.32 -34.87
CA THR A 178 -16.28 9.99 -33.52
C THR A 178 -15.12 10.91 -33.16
N MET A 179 -15.21 11.54 -31.99
CA MET A 179 -14.11 12.27 -31.37
C MET A 179 -13.33 11.34 -30.47
N ARG A 180 -12.00 11.33 -30.63
CA ARG A 180 -11.09 10.51 -29.84
C ARG A 180 -10.07 11.37 -29.12
N HIS A 181 -9.88 11.09 -27.82
CA HIS A 181 -8.83 11.70 -27.00
C HIS A 181 -7.98 10.63 -26.34
N ASP A 182 -6.69 10.60 -26.69
CA ASP A 182 -5.73 9.69 -26.08
C ASP A 182 -5.29 10.20 -24.70
N PHE A 183 -5.00 9.28 -23.78
CA PHE A 183 -4.42 9.57 -22.47
C PHE A 183 -3.27 8.62 -22.14
N VAL A 184 -2.30 9.15 -21.41
CA VAL A 184 -1.14 8.41 -20.90
C VAL A 184 -0.94 8.81 -19.45
N SER A 185 -0.83 7.81 -18.59
CA SER A 185 -0.54 7.95 -17.16
C SER A 185 0.20 6.69 -16.69
N GLU A 186 0.58 6.64 -15.42
CA GLU A 186 1.21 5.49 -14.79
C GLU A 186 0.77 5.34 -13.33
N TYR A 187 0.89 4.13 -12.79
CA TYR A 187 0.71 3.87 -11.35
C TYR A 187 1.86 3.01 -10.81
N PHE A 188 2.15 3.19 -9.52
CA PHE A 188 3.24 2.51 -8.84
C PHE A 188 2.70 1.49 -7.83
N VAL A 189 3.27 0.30 -7.84
CA VAL A 189 2.95 -0.78 -6.89
C VAL A 189 4.19 -1.06 -6.05
N THR A 190 4.05 -0.86 -4.73
CA THR A 190 5.11 -1.07 -3.76
C THR A 190 4.83 -2.29 -2.88
N GLU A 191 5.88 -2.98 -2.42
CA GLU A 191 5.71 -4.07 -1.47
C GLU A 191 5.22 -3.52 -0.12
N PRO A 192 4.27 -4.20 0.55
CA PRO A 192 3.92 -3.85 1.91
C PRO A 192 5.11 -4.13 2.83
N SER A 193 5.76 -3.08 3.33
CA SER A 193 6.86 -3.22 4.28
C SER A 193 6.35 -3.07 5.72
N ALA A 194 6.54 -4.10 6.54
CA ALA A 194 6.33 -4.04 7.99
C ALA A 194 7.65 -4.33 8.70
N THR A 195 8.07 -3.45 9.61
CA THR A 195 9.26 -3.69 10.45
C THR A 195 8.83 -4.36 11.74
N VAL A 196 9.10 -5.67 11.87
CA VAL A 196 8.90 -6.40 13.12
C VAL A 196 10.26 -6.60 13.77
N ALA A 197 10.55 -5.81 14.81
CA ALA A 197 11.82 -5.86 15.52
C ALA A 197 11.59 -6.16 17.02
N PRO A 198 12.13 -7.27 17.55
CA PRO A 198 12.07 -7.55 18.98
C PRO A 198 12.87 -6.50 19.77
N THR A 199 12.21 -5.84 20.73
CA THR A 199 12.78 -4.70 21.50
C THR A 199 13.98 -5.08 22.37
N LEU A 200 14.07 -6.33 22.81
CA LEU A 200 15.18 -6.84 23.61
C LEU A 200 16.39 -7.28 22.77
N MET A 201 16.26 -7.35 21.44
CA MET A 201 17.32 -7.79 20.53
C MET A 201 18.14 -6.63 19.93
N ASN A 202 17.94 -5.40 20.40
CA ASN A 202 18.76 -4.24 19.99
C ASN A 202 20.15 -4.26 20.67
N VAL A 203 20.86 -5.39 20.57
CA VAL A 203 22.16 -5.63 21.20
C VAL A 203 23.19 -5.95 20.12
N LEU A 204 24.37 -5.34 20.23
CA LEU A 204 25.55 -5.70 19.44
C LEU A 204 26.66 -6.16 20.38
N TYR A 205 27.38 -7.21 19.99
CA TYR A 205 28.49 -7.73 20.77
C TYR A 205 29.81 -7.11 20.32
N ALA A 206 30.56 -6.56 21.28
CA ALA A 206 31.90 -6.04 21.02
C ALA A 206 32.88 -7.17 20.66
N GLY A 207 33.79 -6.89 19.74
CA GLY A 207 34.87 -7.81 19.35
C GLY A 207 34.50 -8.86 18.30
N ILE A 208 33.24 -8.93 17.87
CA ILE A 208 32.80 -9.79 16.76
C ILE A 208 32.08 -9.01 15.67
N GLU A 209 31.91 -9.66 14.53
CA GLU A 209 31.07 -9.17 13.43
C GLU A 209 29.60 -9.35 13.76
N ASN A 210 28.84 -8.26 13.78
CA ASN A 210 27.40 -8.29 13.98
C ASN A 210 26.70 -7.95 12.64
N PRO A 211 26.13 -8.93 11.93
CA PRO A 211 25.41 -8.67 10.69
C PRO A 211 24.07 -7.96 10.96
N ILE A 212 23.78 -6.91 10.22
CA ILE A 212 22.57 -6.08 10.29
C ILE A 212 22.03 -5.88 8.87
N ARG A 213 20.73 -6.08 8.67
CA ARG A 213 20.04 -5.72 7.43
C ARG A 213 19.41 -4.34 7.59
N ILE A 214 19.74 -3.45 6.66
CA ILE A 214 19.20 -2.08 6.62
C ILE A 214 18.47 -1.93 5.29
N ALA A 215 17.16 -1.76 5.35
CA ALA A 215 16.31 -1.53 4.18
C ALA A 215 15.50 -0.26 4.41
N VAL A 216 15.44 0.59 3.38
CA VAL A 216 14.58 1.78 3.36
C VAL A 216 13.52 1.55 2.27
N PRO A 217 12.22 1.52 2.63
CA PRO A 217 11.17 1.31 1.64
C PRO A 217 11.24 2.32 0.50
N GLY A 218 11.19 1.84 -0.74
CA GLY A 218 11.22 2.67 -1.94
C GLY A 218 12.59 3.17 -2.38
N ILE A 219 13.69 2.77 -1.72
CA ILE A 219 15.05 3.16 -2.11
C ILE A 219 15.92 1.91 -2.36
N PRO A 220 16.58 1.81 -3.53
CA PRO A 220 17.53 0.72 -3.80
C PRO A 220 18.66 0.67 -2.76
N SER A 221 19.09 -0.53 -2.38
CA SER A 221 20.13 -0.75 -1.35
C SER A 221 21.44 0.01 -1.65
N GLY A 222 21.81 0.16 -2.92
CA GLY A 222 23.00 0.92 -3.33
C GLY A 222 22.94 2.43 -3.05
N ASN A 223 21.74 2.99 -2.85
CA ASN A 223 21.53 4.40 -2.51
C ASN A 223 21.36 4.62 -1.00
N VAL A 224 21.46 3.57 -0.19
CA VAL A 224 21.40 3.63 1.27
C VAL A 224 22.82 3.70 1.81
N SER A 225 23.09 4.69 2.66
CA SER A 225 24.35 4.84 3.37
C SER A 225 24.09 4.82 4.87
N ALA A 226 24.80 3.99 5.61
CA ALA A 226 24.69 3.90 7.06
C ALA A 226 26.02 4.23 7.72
N THR A 227 25.96 4.93 8.84
CA THR A 227 27.11 5.25 9.69
C THR A 227 26.83 4.86 11.13
N MET A 228 27.87 4.61 11.91
CA MET A 228 27.75 4.22 13.32
C MET A 228 28.71 5.03 14.19
N THR A 229 28.26 5.42 15.39
CA THR A 229 29.07 6.23 16.32
C THR A 229 30.12 5.42 17.09
N ASN A 230 29.78 4.24 17.60
CA ASN A 230 30.64 3.40 18.44
C ASN A 230 31.16 2.18 17.68
N GLY A 231 32.29 2.33 16.99
CA GLY A 231 32.96 1.26 16.22
C GLY A 231 32.95 1.52 14.72
N ASN A 232 32.93 0.46 13.92
CA ASN A 232 32.90 0.55 12.46
C ASN A 232 31.69 -0.19 11.88
N LEU A 233 31.12 0.35 10.81
CA LEU A 233 30.01 -0.23 10.07
C LEU A 233 30.40 -0.34 8.59
N THR A 234 30.55 -1.56 8.10
CA THR A 234 31.00 -1.83 6.72
C THR A 234 29.91 -2.52 5.93
N HIS A 235 29.73 -2.11 4.67
CA HIS A 235 28.79 -2.77 3.76
C HIS A 235 29.43 -4.00 3.13
N ASN A 236 28.77 -5.17 3.24
CA ASN A 236 29.22 -6.43 2.66
C ASN A 236 28.08 -7.08 1.86
N GLY A 237 27.97 -6.71 0.58
CA GLY A 237 26.95 -7.23 -0.32
C GLY A 237 25.55 -6.70 0.03
N ASP A 238 24.72 -7.54 0.65
CA ASP A 238 23.33 -7.26 1.02
C ASP A 238 23.16 -7.02 2.54
N VAL A 239 24.26 -7.10 3.29
CA VAL A 239 24.28 -7.02 4.76
C VAL A 239 25.32 -6.00 5.20
N TRP A 240 25.01 -5.27 6.27
CA TRP A 240 25.95 -4.39 6.95
C TRP A 240 26.58 -5.13 8.12
N VAL A 241 27.89 -5.04 8.27
CA VAL A 241 28.61 -5.66 9.39
C VAL A 241 29.03 -4.58 10.38
N ALA A 242 28.43 -4.63 11.57
CA ALA A 242 28.76 -3.73 12.68
C ALA A 242 29.82 -4.38 13.59
N ARG A 243 30.90 -3.65 13.87
CA ARG A 243 31.95 -4.03 14.81
C ARG A 243 32.08 -2.94 15.90
N PRO A 244 31.34 -3.05 17.01
CA PRO A 244 31.41 -2.07 18.09
C PRO A 244 32.68 -2.27 18.93
N THR A 245 33.17 -1.16 19.51
CA THR A 245 34.46 -1.16 20.24
C THR A 245 34.30 -0.95 21.75
N LYS A 246 33.47 0.01 22.18
CA LYS A 246 33.30 0.33 23.60
C LYS A 246 32.07 -0.38 24.17
N VAL A 247 32.29 -1.32 25.08
CA VAL A 247 31.22 -1.99 25.84
C VAL A 247 30.53 -0.99 26.79
N GLY A 248 29.21 -1.08 26.91
CA GLY A 248 28.42 -0.24 27.83
C GLY A 248 28.05 1.14 27.29
N THR A 249 28.62 1.56 26.14
CA THR A 249 28.20 2.76 25.41
C THR A 249 27.33 2.36 24.23
N GLU A 250 26.20 3.04 24.03
CA GLU A 250 25.32 2.76 22.90
C GLU A 250 25.99 3.04 21.55
N ALA A 251 25.72 2.19 20.57
CA ALA A 251 26.09 2.38 19.17
C ALA A 251 24.88 2.90 18.41
N VAL A 252 24.92 4.16 18.00
CA VAL A 252 23.84 4.78 17.23
C VAL A 252 24.13 4.57 15.75
N VAL A 253 23.26 3.82 15.08
CA VAL A 253 23.29 3.62 13.62
C VAL A 253 22.40 4.69 12.99
N SER A 254 23.02 5.57 12.21
CA SER A 254 22.35 6.63 11.45
C SER A 254 22.27 6.21 9.99
N VAL A 255 21.04 6.04 9.49
CA VAL A 255 20.77 5.64 8.11
C VAL A 255 20.39 6.87 7.31
N SER A 256 21.13 7.13 6.24
CA SER A 256 20.84 8.18 5.27
C SER A 256 20.58 7.53 3.92
N ALA A 257 19.67 8.09 3.15
CA ALA A 257 19.42 7.63 1.80
C ALA A 257 19.50 8.77 0.80
N ARG A 258 20.02 8.45 -0.39
CA ARG A 258 20.11 9.40 -1.49
C ARG A 258 18.79 9.41 -2.24
N MET A 259 18.11 10.56 -2.20
CA MET A 259 16.88 10.78 -2.95
C MET A 259 17.18 10.91 -4.45
N SER A 260 16.14 10.79 -5.28
CA SER A 260 16.23 10.98 -6.75
C SER A 260 16.71 12.38 -7.15
N ASP A 261 16.54 13.39 -6.28
CA ASP A 261 17.05 14.75 -6.44
C ASP A 261 18.55 14.91 -6.12
N GLY A 262 19.22 13.83 -5.71
CA GLY A 262 20.63 13.81 -5.35
C GLY A 262 20.95 14.22 -3.91
N ARG A 263 19.97 14.68 -3.12
CA ARG A 263 20.15 15.04 -1.71
C ARG A 263 20.25 13.80 -0.82
N MET A 264 21.10 13.89 0.20
CA MET A 264 21.14 12.91 1.29
C MET A 264 20.15 13.32 2.37
N VAL A 265 19.21 12.44 2.69
CA VAL A 265 18.23 12.66 3.75
C VAL A 265 18.43 11.60 4.83
N GLU A 266 18.51 12.04 6.08
CA GLU A 266 18.57 11.14 7.23
C GLU A 266 17.19 10.49 7.44
N MET A 267 17.16 9.15 7.34
CA MET A 267 15.94 8.35 7.41
C MET A 267 15.63 7.90 8.82
N ALA A 268 16.65 7.41 9.54
CA ALA A 268 16.47 6.84 10.86
C ALA A 268 17.75 6.93 11.70
N LYS A 269 17.55 7.00 13.02
CA LYS A 269 18.59 6.83 14.05
C LYS A 269 18.14 5.76 15.02
N ASN A 270 18.83 4.63 15.02
CA ASN A 270 18.55 3.52 15.91
C ASN A 270 19.71 3.30 16.87
N ALA A 271 19.42 3.31 18.17
CA ALA A 271 20.40 3.05 19.22
C ALA A 271 20.44 1.56 19.56
N PHE A 272 21.64 0.99 19.47
CA PHE A 272 21.95 -0.39 19.87
C PHE A 272 22.77 -0.39 21.15
N ARG A 273 22.43 -1.29 22.07
CA ARG A 273 23.17 -1.51 23.31
C ARG A 273 24.40 -2.37 23.01
N VAL A 274 25.59 -1.88 23.32
CA VAL A 274 26.83 -2.67 23.13
C VAL A 274 27.11 -3.48 24.39
N ARG A 275 27.10 -4.81 24.26
CA ARG A 275 27.44 -5.74 25.35
C ARG A 275 28.76 -6.45 25.07
N ALA A 276 29.43 -6.84 26.13
CA ALA A 276 30.52 -7.80 26.04
C ALA A 276 29.97 -9.16 25.59
N LEU A 277 30.80 -9.98 24.93
CA LEU A 277 30.48 -11.38 24.71
C LEU A 277 30.12 -12.05 26.04
N PRO A 278 29.11 -12.93 26.10
CA PRO A 278 28.87 -13.79 27.25
C PRO A 278 30.11 -14.59 27.62
N ASP A 279 30.21 -15.02 28.87
CA ASP A 279 31.33 -15.87 29.27
C ASP A 279 31.14 -17.28 28.65
N PRO A 280 32.19 -17.84 28.02
CA PRO A 280 32.10 -19.14 27.38
C PRO A 280 32.04 -20.26 28.43
N MET A 281 31.52 -21.40 28.00
CA MET A 281 31.63 -22.62 28.80
C MET A 281 32.89 -23.39 28.40
N PRO A 282 33.71 -23.84 29.37
CA PRO A 282 34.77 -24.75 29.06
C PRO A 282 34.19 -26.13 28.73
N TYR A 283 34.88 -26.88 27.89
CA TYR A 283 34.50 -28.24 27.53
C TYR A 283 35.73 -29.05 27.10
N LEU A 284 35.60 -30.38 27.13
CA LEU A 284 36.59 -31.30 26.59
C LEU A 284 36.04 -31.94 25.33
N GLU A 285 36.81 -31.97 24.25
CA GLU A 285 36.49 -32.76 23.06
C GLU A 285 37.06 -34.16 23.22
N TYR A 286 36.19 -35.16 23.15
CA TYR A 286 36.60 -36.56 23.14
C TYR A 286 35.86 -37.30 22.02
N LYS A 287 36.45 -38.41 21.59
CA LYS A 287 35.82 -39.31 20.61
C LYS A 287 35.14 -40.46 21.32
N ASP A 288 33.88 -40.71 20.98
CA ASP A 288 33.15 -41.88 21.48
C ASP A 288 33.69 -43.18 20.85
N THR A 289 33.15 -44.34 21.26
CA THR A 289 33.48 -45.65 20.65
C THR A 289 33.19 -45.74 19.16
N ASN A 290 32.34 -44.85 18.63
CA ASN A 290 31.89 -44.84 17.24
C ASN A 290 32.67 -43.81 16.39
N GLY A 291 33.62 -43.08 16.98
CA GLY A 291 34.44 -42.07 16.32
C GLY A 291 33.83 -40.66 16.24
N ASN A 292 32.66 -40.44 16.84
CA ASN A 292 32.01 -39.12 16.87
C ASN A 292 32.68 -38.21 17.89
N THR A 293 32.87 -36.94 17.54
CA THR A 293 33.44 -35.93 18.45
C THR A 293 32.32 -35.35 19.32
N LEU A 294 32.44 -35.54 20.63
CA LEU A 294 31.49 -35.06 21.63
C LEU A 294 32.15 -34.01 22.53
N LYS A 295 31.35 -33.04 22.98
CA LYS A 295 31.77 -31.99 23.92
C LYS A 295 31.32 -32.35 25.34
N TYR A 296 32.26 -32.66 26.22
CA TYR A 296 32.00 -32.89 27.63
C TYR A 296 31.98 -31.57 28.42
N ARG A 297 30.84 -31.23 29.02
CA ARG A 297 30.63 -29.97 29.77
C ARG A 297 30.60 -30.14 31.30
N GLY A 298 30.96 -31.32 31.81
CA GLY A 298 30.95 -31.62 33.25
C GLY A 298 29.67 -32.26 33.78
N GLY A 299 29.71 -32.72 35.03
CA GLY A 299 28.55 -33.22 35.79
C GLY A 299 28.09 -34.64 35.47
N THR A 300 28.43 -35.18 34.30
CA THR A 300 28.15 -36.59 33.94
C THR A 300 29.39 -37.46 34.09
N PRO A 301 29.27 -38.76 34.43
CA PRO A 301 30.44 -39.64 34.48
C PRO A 301 31.05 -39.88 33.09
N ILE A 302 32.36 -39.64 32.94
CA ILE A 302 33.13 -39.93 31.71
C ILE A 302 34.08 -41.11 31.94
N THR A 303 34.31 -41.94 30.92
CA THR A 303 35.27 -43.03 31.05
C THR A 303 36.70 -42.47 31.05
N LYS A 304 37.61 -43.11 31.80
CA LYS A 304 39.02 -42.71 31.82
C LYS A 304 39.65 -42.71 30.43
N ARG A 305 39.28 -43.69 29.58
CA ARG A 305 39.80 -43.79 28.21
C ARG A 305 39.42 -42.55 27.40
N ASP A 306 38.16 -42.15 27.45
CA ASP A 306 37.66 -41.01 26.67
C ASP A 306 38.19 -39.67 27.21
N LEU A 307 38.44 -39.57 28.52
CA LEU A 307 39.12 -38.41 29.10
C LEU A 307 40.58 -38.29 28.64
N LEU A 308 41.28 -39.42 28.45
CA LEU A 308 42.67 -39.44 27.98
C LEU A 308 42.81 -39.21 26.47
N THR A 309 41.75 -39.36 25.68
CA THR A 309 41.75 -39.00 24.26
C THR A 309 41.54 -37.51 24.03
N ALA A 310 41.05 -36.77 25.03
CA ALA A 310 41.03 -35.32 24.99
C ALA A 310 42.45 -34.78 25.13
N ASP A 311 42.90 -33.98 24.16
CA ASP A 311 44.23 -33.37 24.17
C ASP A 311 44.35 -32.25 25.22
N GLY A 312 43.22 -31.68 25.62
CA GLY A 312 43.18 -30.52 26.49
C GLY A 312 41.77 -29.96 26.69
N ILE A 313 41.73 -28.69 27.09
CA ILE A 313 40.51 -27.97 27.40
C ILE A 313 40.28 -26.90 26.35
N LEU A 314 39.05 -26.83 25.86
CA LEU A 314 38.58 -25.80 24.96
C LEU A 314 37.49 -24.98 25.65
N ALA A 315 37.20 -23.80 25.11
CA ALA A 315 36.12 -22.97 25.59
C ALA A 315 35.40 -22.36 24.40
N ALA A 316 34.06 -22.36 24.44
CA ALA A 316 33.25 -21.72 23.44
C ALA A 316 31.95 -21.22 24.06
N ILE A 317 31.39 -20.18 23.46
CA ILE A 317 29.96 -19.93 23.57
C ILE A 317 29.32 -20.86 22.55
N ASP A 318 28.48 -21.75 23.03
CA ASP A 318 27.78 -22.77 22.24
C ASP A 318 26.32 -22.74 22.70
N ASP A 319 25.70 -21.60 22.42
CA ASP A 319 24.26 -21.36 22.50
C ASP A 319 23.76 -21.34 21.05
N ASP A 320 22.53 -21.80 20.78
CA ASP A 320 22.03 -22.01 19.42
C ASP A 320 22.10 -20.74 18.53
N LEU A 321 22.27 -19.56 19.14
CA LEU A 321 22.46 -18.27 18.47
C LEU A 321 23.93 -17.86 18.22
N LEU A 322 24.88 -18.32 19.05
CA LEU A 322 26.27 -17.87 19.01
C LEU A 322 27.21 -19.08 19.13
N ASN A 323 28.01 -19.29 18.08
CA ASN A 323 29.11 -20.24 18.07
C ASN A 323 30.44 -19.49 17.96
N VAL A 324 30.98 -19.06 19.10
CA VAL A 324 32.20 -18.25 19.16
C VAL A 324 33.28 -19.01 19.93
N PRO A 325 34.38 -19.44 19.27
CA PRO A 325 35.47 -20.13 19.93
C PRO A 325 36.32 -19.15 20.77
N PHE A 326 36.73 -19.59 21.95
CA PHE A 326 37.66 -18.89 22.82
C PHE A 326 38.96 -19.70 22.94
N THR A 327 40.07 -18.98 23.07
CA THR A 327 41.38 -19.59 23.25
C THR A 327 41.68 -19.77 24.74
N VAL A 328 41.96 -20.99 25.19
CA VAL A 328 42.36 -21.25 26.59
C VAL A 328 43.83 -20.90 26.78
N LEU A 329 44.11 -20.05 27.76
CA LEU A 329 45.46 -19.57 28.08
C LEU A 329 46.12 -20.40 29.18
N ARG A 330 45.39 -20.70 30.25
CA ARG A 330 45.87 -21.52 31.38
C ARG A 330 44.71 -22.18 32.10
N PHE A 331 44.98 -23.30 32.74
CA PHE A 331 44.01 -23.97 33.61
C PHE A 331 44.73 -24.81 34.66
N GLU A 332 44.01 -25.14 35.73
CA GLU A 332 44.49 -25.98 36.82
C GLU A 332 43.61 -27.24 36.91
N ILE A 333 44.22 -28.42 37.07
CA ILE A 333 43.50 -29.63 37.46
C ILE A 333 43.76 -29.84 38.96
N THR A 334 42.68 -29.81 39.73
CA THR A 334 42.69 -30.07 41.17
C THR A 334 42.09 -31.45 41.42
N THR A 335 42.86 -32.34 42.04
CA THR A 335 42.38 -33.65 42.53
C THR A 335 42.56 -33.75 44.04
N PHE A 336 41.93 -34.73 44.66
CA PHE A 336 42.07 -35.00 46.09
C PHE A 336 42.73 -36.34 46.33
N ASP A 337 43.76 -36.36 47.18
CA ASP A 337 44.40 -37.60 47.62
C ASP A 337 43.52 -38.38 48.61
N SER A 338 44.00 -39.52 49.08
CA SER A 338 43.30 -40.34 50.08
C SER A 338 43.18 -39.68 51.46
N PHE A 339 43.97 -38.63 51.73
CA PHE A 339 43.96 -37.85 52.98
C PHE A 339 43.11 -36.57 52.87
N GLY A 340 42.54 -36.29 51.70
CA GLY A 340 41.71 -35.10 51.43
C GLY A 340 42.50 -33.84 51.06
N ASN A 341 43.81 -33.95 50.82
CA ASN A 341 44.60 -32.80 50.37
C ASN A 341 44.34 -32.52 48.88
N ALA A 342 44.17 -31.24 48.55
CA ALA A 342 44.08 -30.79 47.17
C ALA A 342 45.47 -30.84 46.52
N ILE A 343 45.58 -31.52 45.39
CA ILE A 343 46.77 -31.56 44.53
C ILE A 343 46.46 -30.72 43.28
N PRO A 344 46.83 -29.43 43.28
CA PRO A 344 46.66 -28.54 42.13
C PRO A 344 47.83 -28.71 41.15
N GLU A 345 47.52 -29.08 39.91
CA GLU A 345 48.50 -29.12 38.81
C GLU A 345 48.13 -28.07 37.76
N VAL A 346 48.97 -27.05 37.61
CA VAL A 346 48.78 -25.93 36.69
C VAL A 346 49.39 -26.24 35.34
N THR A 347 48.71 -25.86 34.27
CA THR A 347 49.26 -25.89 32.91
C THR A 347 49.04 -24.56 32.20
N GLU A 348 50.07 -24.12 31.50
CA GLU A 348 50.02 -23.03 30.53
C GLU A 348 49.71 -23.59 29.15
N GLY A 349 48.74 -23.00 28.47
CA GLY A 349 48.22 -23.41 27.18
C GLY A 349 46.93 -24.24 27.27
N THR A 350 46.47 -24.70 26.11
CA THR A 350 45.22 -25.46 25.96
C THR A 350 45.35 -26.94 26.31
N LYS A 351 46.56 -27.51 26.21
CA LYS A 351 46.81 -28.95 26.29
C LYS A 351 47.14 -29.42 27.71
N PHE A 352 46.88 -30.68 28.03
CA PHE A 352 47.31 -31.27 29.30
C PHE A 352 48.83 -31.42 29.38
N SER A 353 49.41 -31.08 30.54
CA SER A 353 50.81 -31.38 30.84
C SER A 353 51.04 -32.86 31.09
N GLU A 354 52.27 -33.36 30.95
CA GLU A 354 52.58 -34.77 31.24
C GLU A 354 52.29 -35.15 32.70
N ARG A 355 52.44 -34.23 33.65
CA ARG A 355 52.06 -34.43 35.05
C ARG A 355 50.55 -34.62 35.20
N GLN A 356 49.76 -33.76 34.56
CA GLN A 356 48.31 -33.90 34.53
C GLN A 356 47.88 -35.21 33.86
N LYS A 357 48.49 -35.59 32.73
CA LYS A 357 48.19 -36.88 32.08
C LYS A 357 48.50 -38.06 32.99
N ASN A 358 49.61 -38.04 33.73
CA ASN A 358 49.95 -39.09 34.69
C ASN A 358 48.94 -39.15 35.84
N LEU A 359 48.50 -37.99 36.35
CA LEU A 359 47.44 -37.88 37.35
C LEU A 359 46.11 -38.50 36.84
N LEU A 360 45.73 -38.17 35.60
CA LEU A 360 44.55 -38.70 34.91
C LEU A 360 44.63 -40.20 34.61
N ARG A 361 45.83 -40.78 34.46
CA ARG A 361 46.02 -42.23 34.33
C ARG A 361 45.83 -42.94 35.69
N ASN A 362 46.35 -42.35 36.76
CA ASN A 362 46.41 -42.97 38.09
C ASN A 362 45.15 -42.78 38.94
N ILE A 363 44.29 -41.83 38.60
CA ILE A 363 43.04 -41.56 39.33
C ILE A 363 42.10 -42.77 39.33
N ALA A 364 41.56 -43.12 40.50
CA ALA A 364 40.69 -44.27 40.66
C ALA A 364 39.27 -44.02 40.12
N ARG A 365 38.58 -45.10 39.76
CA ARG A 365 37.16 -45.09 39.39
C ARG A 365 36.32 -44.47 40.51
N GLY A 366 35.36 -43.62 40.17
CA GLY A 366 34.47 -42.94 41.12
C GLY A 366 35.07 -41.71 41.80
N LYS A 367 36.35 -41.41 41.59
CA LYS A 367 36.95 -40.15 42.05
C LYS A 367 36.54 -38.99 41.14
N GLN A 368 36.54 -37.80 41.73
CA GLN A 368 36.24 -36.55 41.05
C GLN A 368 37.51 -35.73 40.91
N LEU A 369 37.60 -35.02 39.79
CA LEU A 369 38.61 -33.99 39.57
C LEU A 369 37.90 -32.70 39.17
N TYR A 370 38.54 -31.59 39.49
CA TYR A 370 38.03 -30.27 39.17
C TYR A 370 39.01 -29.58 38.24
N ILE A 371 38.50 -29.12 37.11
CA ILE A 371 39.23 -28.17 36.27
C ILE A 371 38.85 -26.80 36.80
N THR A 372 39.82 -26.09 37.38
CA THR A 372 39.62 -24.79 38.00
C THR A 372 40.52 -23.74 37.36
N ARG A 373 40.23 -22.46 37.66
CA ARG A 373 41.02 -21.31 37.22
C ARG A 373 41.30 -21.28 35.71
N VAL A 374 40.32 -21.69 34.90
CA VAL A 374 40.42 -21.67 33.45
C VAL A 374 40.41 -20.22 33.00
N ALA A 375 41.53 -19.73 32.49
CA ALA A 375 41.64 -18.41 31.89
C ALA A 375 41.56 -18.55 30.37
N VAL A 376 40.71 -17.73 29.75
CA VAL A 376 40.43 -17.76 28.31
C VAL A 376 40.53 -16.36 27.73
N LYS A 377 40.83 -16.30 26.43
CA LYS A 377 40.86 -15.07 25.65
C LYS A 377 39.91 -15.21 24.46
N GLY A 378 38.94 -14.30 24.39
CA GLY A 378 37.97 -14.23 23.31
C GLY A 378 38.50 -13.52 22.07
N PRO A 379 37.73 -13.52 20.97
CA PRO A 379 38.03 -12.70 19.79
C PRO A 379 37.95 -11.20 20.08
N ASP A 380 37.29 -10.80 21.18
CA ASP A 380 37.32 -9.45 21.73
C ASP A 380 38.68 -9.06 22.34
N GLY A 381 39.62 -10.01 22.46
CA GLY A 381 40.96 -9.79 22.97
C GLY A 381 41.03 -9.68 24.50
N VAL A 382 39.91 -9.84 25.20
CA VAL A 382 39.82 -9.71 26.66
C VAL A 382 40.07 -11.06 27.31
N GLU A 383 40.95 -11.08 28.32
CA GLU A 383 41.18 -12.24 29.16
C GLU A 383 40.12 -12.33 30.25
N ARG A 384 39.56 -13.53 30.44
CA ARG A 384 38.52 -13.80 31.45
C ARG A 384 38.77 -15.14 32.12
N GLN A 385 38.39 -15.22 33.39
CA GLN A 385 38.37 -16.49 34.11
C GLN A 385 36.95 -17.04 34.12
N ILE A 386 36.79 -18.29 33.68
CA ILE A 386 35.47 -18.93 33.54
C ILE A 386 35.21 -19.97 34.64
N SER A 387 33.95 -20.39 34.71
CA SER A 387 33.46 -21.36 35.70
C SER A 387 34.21 -22.70 35.62
N PRO A 388 34.45 -23.36 36.77
CA PRO A 388 35.13 -24.65 36.80
C PRO A 388 34.25 -25.78 36.25
N ILE A 389 34.90 -26.86 35.80
CA ILE A 389 34.23 -28.11 35.42
C ILE A 389 34.53 -29.19 36.43
N GLN A 390 33.50 -29.87 36.91
CA GLN A 390 33.65 -31.12 37.63
C GLN A 390 33.64 -32.31 36.65
N VAL A 391 34.67 -33.15 36.72
CA VAL A 391 34.76 -34.38 35.94
C VAL A 391 34.71 -35.58 36.90
N ILE A 392 33.80 -36.51 36.64
CA ILE A 392 33.59 -37.72 37.46
C ILE A 392 34.02 -38.92 36.64
N ILE A 393 34.89 -39.77 37.19
CA ILE A 393 35.44 -40.90 36.46
C ILE A 393 34.57 -42.13 36.64
N ARG A 394 34.05 -42.65 35.53
CA ARG A 394 33.21 -43.85 35.47
C ARG A 394 34.01 -45.13 35.40
#